data_AF-A0AA88ZMV9-F1
#
_entry.id   AF-A0AA88ZMV9-F1
#
_cell.length_a   1.000
_cell.length_b   1.000
_cell.length_c   1.000
_cell.angle_alpha   90.00
_cell.angle_beta   90.00
_cell.angle_gamma   90.00
#
_symmetry.space_group_name_H-M   'P 1'
#
loop_
_entity.id
_entity.type
_entity.pdbx_description
1 polymer ?
#
loop_
_entity_poly.entity_id
_entity_poly.type
_entity_poly.pdbx_seq_one_letter_code
_entity_poly.pdbx_strand_id
1 'polypeptide(L)'
;MDIFTLTNIFRTVQKFSYKFFLILLAFTALTSFSGYSRGLDFAVYFVDSDGDKIPDSKDIDDDNDGILDTVEGYSPYGSRDTDGDGVPDYLDVDSDNDGILDNVEAQTTTGFIPAIGVDKDMNGLDDAYEHCPKQGLTPIDTDGDGVPDYLDIDSDNDGILDNVEAQNSSNYIKPCLLDANGNGLDDHYENYSGSGLTPVDTDGDKVPDYRDIDSDNDGILDNVEAQSPSSYTPVCGIDSDGNGLDDHYENTPGSGEGLTPKNTDTDTNPDFRDIDADNDGIPDNVEAQTTDGYIAPSGNDSDMDGLDDAYEGSGNQGLTPVNTDGTDTPDYTDLDSDNDSVPDNNEGNDFNFDGIPDQTYTGVDTDGDGLDDGYEGSDVNDGFDVND
;
A
#
# COMPACT_ATOMS: atom_id res chain seq x y z
N MET A 1 -17.47 33.42 -74.16
CA MET A 1 -17.32 34.22 -72.93
C MET A 1 -17.71 33.28 -71.81
N ASP A 2 -16.72 32.65 -71.18
CA ASP A 2 -17.00 31.74 -70.06
C ASP A 2 -16.13 32.14 -68.87
N ILE A 3 -16.82 32.28 -67.74
CA ILE A 3 -16.43 32.99 -66.52
C ILE A 3 -15.45 32.18 -65.65
N PHE A 4 -14.86 31.10 -66.19
CA PHE A 4 -14.06 30.15 -65.42
C PHE A 4 -12.54 30.37 -65.42
N THR A 5 -12.03 31.43 -66.06
CA THR A 5 -10.58 31.73 -66.12
C THR A 5 -10.14 33.01 -65.41
N LEU A 6 -11.04 33.78 -64.80
CA LEU A 6 -10.68 34.96 -64.00
C LEU A 6 -10.64 34.74 -62.48
N THR A 7 -11.20 33.65 -61.97
CA THR A 7 -11.27 33.38 -60.51
C THR A 7 -9.96 32.84 -59.93
N ASN A 8 -9.05 32.30 -60.76
CA ASN A 8 -7.75 31.79 -60.33
C ASN A 8 -6.59 32.79 -60.42
N ILE A 9 -6.82 33.98 -61.00
CA ILE A 9 -5.78 35.02 -61.07
C ILE A 9 -5.92 36.03 -59.92
N PHE A 10 -7.13 36.24 -59.37
CA PHE A 10 -7.33 37.15 -58.22
C PHE A 10 -6.99 36.53 -56.85
N ARG A 11 -7.05 35.19 -56.69
CA ARG A 11 -6.70 34.53 -55.41
C ARG A 11 -5.19 34.36 -55.18
N THR A 12 -4.40 34.37 -56.26
CA THR A 12 -2.94 34.18 -56.16
C THR A 12 -2.22 35.51 -55.87
N VAL A 13 -2.77 36.65 -56.30
CA VAL A 13 -2.18 37.98 -56.08
C VAL A 13 -2.44 38.51 -54.65
N GLN A 14 -3.53 38.12 -53.98
CA GLN A 14 -3.77 38.50 -52.57
C GLN A 14 -2.91 37.75 -51.54
N LYS A 15 -2.48 36.51 -51.82
CA LYS A 15 -1.64 35.73 -50.89
C LYS A 15 -0.15 36.10 -50.95
N PHE A 16 0.34 36.58 -52.10
CA PHE A 16 1.74 37.01 -52.23
C PHE A 16 1.99 38.39 -51.59
N SER A 17 0.99 39.27 -51.61
CA SER A 17 1.10 40.62 -51.04
C SER A 17 1.05 40.66 -49.50
N TYR A 18 0.43 39.68 -48.84
CA TYR A 18 0.36 39.64 -47.37
C TYR A 18 1.64 39.08 -46.72
N LYS A 19 2.26 38.06 -47.33
CA LYS A 19 3.52 37.50 -46.83
C LYS A 19 4.70 38.45 -47.02
N PHE A 20 4.73 39.24 -48.10
CA PHE A 20 5.80 40.23 -48.32
C PHE A 20 5.63 41.50 -47.45
N PHE A 21 4.40 41.88 -47.09
CA PHE A 21 4.14 43.02 -46.22
C PHE A 21 4.42 42.71 -44.73
N LEU A 22 4.19 41.47 -44.28
CA LEU A 22 4.55 41.02 -42.93
C LEU A 22 6.08 40.87 -42.73
N ILE A 23 6.82 40.45 -43.76
CA ILE A 23 8.28 40.35 -43.70
C ILE A 23 8.95 41.74 -43.68
N LEU A 24 8.36 42.75 -44.32
CA LEU A 24 8.88 44.13 -44.30
C LEU A 24 8.56 44.88 -42.99
N LEU A 25 7.44 44.54 -42.32
CA LEU A 25 7.13 45.08 -40.98
C LEU A 25 8.03 44.46 -39.89
N ALA A 26 8.42 43.20 -40.04
CA ALA A 26 9.38 42.55 -39.14
C ALA A 26 10.81 43.12 -39.30
N PHE A 27 11.20 43.54 -40.50
CA PHE A 27 12.54 44.08 -40.75
C PHE A 27 12.74 45.55 -40.34
N THR A 28 11.65 46.34 -40.23
CA THR A 28 11.73 47.76 -39.82
C THR A 28 11.48 47.99 -38.32
N ALA A 29 11.01 46.97 -37.59
CA ALA A 29 10.93 47.00 -36.12
C ALA A 29 12.26 46.66 -35.42
N LEU A 30 13.26 46.13 -36.14
CA LEU A 30 14.56 45.72 -35.58
C LEU A 30 15.68 46.78 -35.66
N THR A 31 15.45 47.96 -36.28
CA THR A 31 16.51 48.99 -36.38
C THR A 31 16.21 50.28 -35.64
N SER A 32 15.25 50.28 -34.70
CA SER A 32 14.96 51.48 -33.89
C SER A 32 14.79 51.16 -32.41
N PHE A 33 15.76 50.45 -31.82
CA PHE A 33 16.00 50.52 -30.38
C PHE A 33 17.51 50.55 -30.13
N SER A 34 18.10 51.71 -30.38
CA SER A 34 19.39 52.07 -29.80
C SER A 34 19.21 52.23 -28.30
N GLY A 35 19.60 51.20 -27.55
CA GLY A 35 19.87 51.29 -26.12
C GLY A 35 19.01 50.42 -25.20
N TYR A 36 19.06 49.10 -25.35
CA TYR A 36 18.84 48.20 -24.20
C TYR A 36 19.54 46.86 -24.46
N SER A 37 20.70 46.66 -23.84
CA SER A 37 21.39 45.37 -23.81
C SER A 37 20.74 44.53 -22.70
N ARG A 38 19.60 43.91 -22.98
CA ARG A 38 19.18 42.73 -22.21
C ARG A 38 19.82 41.55 -22.91
N GLY A 39 20.70 40.83 -22.20
CA GLY A 39 21.17 39.53 -22.67
C GLY A 39 19.96 38.70 -23.04
N LEU A 40 20.02 38.05 -24.21
CA LEU A 40 19.21 36.86 -24.41
C LEU A 40 19.80 35.84 -23.45
N ASP A 41 19.26 35.77 -22.24
CA ASP A 41 19.42 34.59 -21.39
C ASP A 41 18.76 33.46 -22.17
N PHE A 42 19.60 32.68 -22.84
CA PHE A 42 19.21 31.37 -23.30
C PHE A 42 19.18 30.53 -22.03
N ALA A 43 18.07 30.59 -21.29
CA ALA A 43 17.82 29.69 -20.19
C ALA A 43 17.75 28.28 -20.80
N VAL A 44 18.86 27.57 -20.72
CA VAL A 44 18.84 26.11 -20.77
C VAL A 44 18.07 25.74 -19.50
N TYR A 45 16.79 25.42 -19.64
CA TYR A 45 16.06 24.72 -18.58
C TYR A 45 16.75 23.37 -18.49
N PHE A 46 17.40 23.11 -17.36
CA PHE A 46 17.73 21.75 -17.01
C PHE A 46 16.44 21.11 -16.46
N VAL A 47 16.33 19.79 -16.59
CA VAL A 47 15.31 19.02 -15.87
C VAL A 47 15.73 19.01 -14.39
N ASP A 48 14.72 19.00 -13.53
CA ASP A 48 14.73 19.24 -12.07
C ASP A 48 13.38 18.64 -11.63
N SER A 49 13.37 17.32 -11.45
CA SER A 49 12.15 16.50 -11.35
C SER A 49 11.40 16.74 -10.04
N ASP A 50 12.09 16.71 -8.91
CA ASP A 50 11.58 17.02 -7.57
C ASP A 50 11.39 18.53 -7.29
N GLY A 51 12.03 19.40 -8.09
CA GLY A 51 11.93 20.85 -7.97
C GLY A 51 12.76 21.46 -6.84
N ASP A 52 13.77 20.76 -6.33
CA ASP A 52 14.62 21.24 -5.23
C ASP A 52 15.62 22.34 -5.67
N LYS A 53 15.83 22.51 -6.98
CA LYS A 53 16.75 23.41 -7.71
C LYS A 53 18.13 22.81 -7.99
N ILE A 54 18.32 21.52 -7.82
CA ILE A 54 19.47 20.74 -8.24
C ILE A 54 19.05 20.03 -9.53
N PRO A 55 19.78 20.27 -10.64
CA PRO A 55 19.38 19.62 -11.89
C PRO A 55 19.73 18.14 -11.88
N ASP A 56 18.81 17.28 -12.34
CA ASP A 56 18.92 15.80 -12.36
C ASP A 56 20.31 15.27 -12.76
N SER A 57 20.93 15.94 -13.73
CA SER A 57 22.30 15.63 -14.17
C SER A 57 23.41 15.69 -13.09
N LYS A 58 23.08 16.16 -11.89
CA LYS A 58 23.95 16.35 -10.72
C LYS A 58 23.29 15.90 -9.42
N ASP A 59 21.99 15.72 -9.45
CA ASP A 59 21.26 15.11 -8.36
C ASP A 59 21.67 13.64 -8.26
N ILE A 60 21.45 13.03 -7.10
CA ILE A 60 21.71 11.61 -6.86
C ILE A 60 20.47 10.86 -6.36
N ASP A 61 19.36 11.59 -6.23
CA ASP A 61 18.06 11.23 -5.67
C ASP A 61 17.03 12.13 -6.38
N ASP A 62 16.78 11.86 -7.68
CA ASP A 62 16.10 12.79 -8.61
C ASP A 62 14.62 13.07 -8.23
N ASP A 63 13.96 12.21 -7.45
CA ASP A 63 12.59 12.38 -6.91
C ASP A 63 12.55 12.78 -5.42
N ASN A 64 13.70 12.72 -4.73
CA ASN A 64 13.91 13.14 -3.35
C ASN A 64 13.03 12.36 -2.36
N ASP A 65 12.88 11.06 -2.61
CA ASP A 65 12.27 10.11 -1.70
C ASP A 65 13.27 9.63 -0.61
N GLY A 66 14.58 9.79 -0.86
CA GLY A 66 15.67 9.41 0.03
C GLY A 66 16.32 8.06 -0.28
N ILE A 67 15.79 7.31 -1.23
CA ILE A 67 16.48 6.25 -1.96
C ILE A 67 17.45 6.96 -2.95
N LEU A 68 18.40 6.23 -3.53
CA LEU A 68 19.37 6.84 -4.44
C LEU A 68 19.10 6.28 -5.83
N ASP A 69 19.25 7.09 -6.89
CA ASP A 69 19.02 6.62 -8.27
C ASP A 69 19.77 5.31 -8.58
N THR A 70 20.95 5.16 -7.97
CA THR A 70 21.81 3.98 -8.14
C THR A 70 21.28 2.70 -7.49
N VAL A 71 20.43 2.83 -6.46
CA VAL A 71 19.67 1.78 -5.79
C VAL A 71 18.42 1.47 -6.61
N GLU A 72 17.73 2.47 -7.14
CA GLU A 72 16.51 2.32 -7.95
C GLU A 72 16.74 1.84 -9.39
N GLY A 73 17.98 1.48 -9.71
CA GLY A 73 18.29 0.86 -11.00
C GLY A 73 18.42 1.86 -12.15
N TYR A 74 18.75 3.12 -11.88
CA TYR A 74 19.10 4.10 -12.91
C TYR A 74 20.11 3.54 -13.91
N SER A 75 19.76 3.63 -15.20
CA SER A 75 20.64 3.21 -16.28
C SER A 75 20.43 4.03 -17.56
N PRO A 76 21.52 4.55 -18.17
CA PRO A 76 21.42 5.35 -19.40
C PRO A 76 21.00 4.53 -20.64
N TYR A 77 20.80 3.22 -20.50
CA TYR A 77 20.41 2.30 -21.56
C TYR A 77 19.00 1.71 -21.37
N GLY A 78 18.26 2.20 -20.38
CA GLY A 78 16.98 1.69 -19.91
C GLY A 78 17.09 1.57 -18.39
N SER A 79 16.45 2.50 -17.68
CA SER A 79 16.25 2.43 -16.23
C SER A 79 15.14 1.42 -15.92
N ARG A 80 15.08 0.99 -14.65
CA ARG A 80 13.94 0.24 -14.13
C ARG A 80 12.70 1.15 -14.08
N ASP A 81 11.55 0.51 -14.18
CA ASP A 81 10.19 1.07 -14.33
C ASP A 81 9.31 -0.11 -13.92
N THR A 82 9.09 -0.23 -12.61
CA THR A 82 8.60 -1.45 -11.94
C THR A 82 7.11 -1.66 -12.20
N ASP A 83 6.29 -0.65 -12.00
CA ASP A 83 4.85 -0.68 -12.29
C ASP A 83 4.52 -0.55 -13.80
N GLY A 84 5.45 -0.05 -14.61
CA GLY A 84 5.29 0.12 -16.05
C GLY A 84 4.43 1.31 -16.47
N ASP A 85 4.23 2.33 -15.61
CA ASP A 85 3.45 3.52 -15.93
C ASP A 85 4.19 4.49 -16.89
N GLY A 86 5.51 4.33 -17.00
CA GLY A 86 6.40 5.12 -17.85
C GLY A 86 7.17 6.24 -17.15
N VAL A 87 7.05 6.36 -15.83
CA VAL A 87 7.95 7.05 -14.90
C VAL A 87 8.96 6.00 -14.41
N PRO A 88 10.25 6.13 -14.71
CA PRO A 88 11.25 5.20 -14.18
C PRO A 88 11.39 5.35 -12.66
N ASP A 89 11.61 4.25 -11.92
CA ASP A 89 11.67 4.23 -10.45
C ASP A 89 12.46 5.39 -9.82
N TYR A 90 13.66 5.71 -10.34
CA TYR A 90 14.49 6.82 -9.83
C TYR A 90 13.90 8.25 -10.04
N LEU A 91 12.70 8.35 -10.60
CA LEU A 91 11.91 9.57 -10.80
C LEU A 91 10.48 9.40 -10.26
N ASP A 92 10.20 8.27 -9.64
CA ASP A 92 8.90 7.81 -9.20
C ASP A 92 8.87 7.87 -7.68
N VAL A 93 7.79 8.38 -7.09
CA VAL A 93 7.68 8.43 -5.62
C VAL A 93 6.85 7.26 -5.04
N ASP A 94 6.34 6.38 -5.92
CA ASP A 94 5.45 5.25 -5.66
C ASP A 94 5.70 4.18 -6.75
N SER A 95 6.88 3.56 -6.71
CA SER A 95 7.49 2.78 -7.80
C SER A 95 6.72 1.52 -8.21
N ASP A 96 5.87 0.97 -7.34
CA ASP A 96 4.99 -0.19 -7.61
C ASP A 96 3.49 0.19 -7.71
N ASN A 97 3.16 1.46 -7.45
CA ASN A 97 1.85 2.07 -7.66
C ASN A 97 0.75 1.47 -6.79
N ASP A 98 1.13 1.09 -5.58
CA ASP A 98 0.22 0.61 -4.55
C ASP A 98 -0.41 1.79 -3.76
N GLY A 99 0.16 2.99 -3.89
CA GLY A 99 -0.31 4.24 -3.29
C GLY A 99 0.35 4.58 -1.96
N ILE A 100 1.19 3.72 -1.41
CA ILE A 100 2.18 4.04 -0.39
C ILE A 100 3.32 4.80 -1.10
N LEU A 101 4.24 5.41 -0.35
CA LEU A 101 5.35 6.16 -0.97
C LEU A 101 6.62 5.39 -0.68
N ASP A 102 7.53 5.36 -1.65
CA ASP A 102 8.80 4.64 -1.55
C ASP A 102 9.59 5.00 -0.27
N ASN A 103 9.51 6.26 0.15
CA ASN A 103 10.14 6.75 1.37
C ASN A 103 9.54 6.19 2.68
N VAL A 104 8.27 5.79 2.67
CA VAL A 104 7.53 5.14 3.75
C VAL A 104 7.90 3.66 3.77
N GLU A 105 7.88 3.00 2.62
CA GLU A 105 8.14 1.56 2.51
C GLU A 105 9.60 1.20 2.77
N ALA A 106 10.54 2.01 2.27
CA ALA A 106 11.97 1.81 2.49
C ALA A 106 12.42 1.92 3.96
N GLN A 107 11.51 2.16 4.91
CA GLN A 107 11.78 2.37 6.33
C GLN A 107 10.73 1.69 7.23
N THR A 108 11.12 1.31 8.46
CA THR A 108 10.17 0.85 9.47
C THR A 108 9.46 2.03 10.12
N THR A 109 8.21 1.86 10.56
CA THR A 109 7.45 2.87 11.31
C THR A 109 8.20 3.35 12.56
N THR A 110 8.82 2.43 13.31
CA THR A 110 9.62 2.76 14.51
C THR A 110 10.92 3.50 14.15
N GLY A 111 11.51 3.20 13.00
CA GLY A 111 12.77 3.76 12.51
C GLY A 111 12.64 4.99 11.64
N PHE A 112 11.41 5.40 11.29
CA PHE A 112 11.13 6.37 10.23
C PHE A 112 11.90 7.68 10.40
N ILE A 113 12.60 8.06 9.34
CA ILE A 113 13.36 9.29 9.22
C ILE A 113 12.62 10.21 8.24
N PRO A 114 12.00 11.31 8.71
CA PRO A 114 11.43 12.29 7.79
C PRO A 114 12.51 13.18 7.17
N ALA A 115 12.37 13.49 5.88
CA ALA A 115 13.14 14.54 5.22
C ALA A 115 13.02 15.89 5.97
N ILE A 116 14.10 16.67 6.02
CA ILE A 116 14.12 17.96 6.73
C ILE A 116 14.16 19.18 5.80
N GLY A 117 14.22 18.96 4.50
CA GLY A 117 14.32 19.97 3.45
C GLY A 117 15.65 20.72 3.47
N VAL A 118 16.74 20.03 3.82
CA VAL A 118 18.08 20.62 3.92
C VAL A 118 19.07 19.74 3.17
N ASP A 119 19.56 20.23 2.04
CA ASP A 119 20.78 19.74 1.40
C ASP A 119 21.88 20.80 1.50
N LYS A 120 22.91 20.51 2.29
CA LYS A 120 24.00 21.44 2.53
C LYS A 120 25.11 21.34 1.49
N ASP A 121 25.35 20.17 0.93
CA ASP A 121 26.47 19.94 0.02
C ASP A 121 26.07 20.02 -1.46
N MET A 122 24.77 20.20 -1.73
CA MET A 122 24.13 20.42 -3.02
C MET A 122 24.31 19.21 -3.94
N ASN A 123 24.10 18.01 -3.40
CA ASN A 123 24.17 16.75 -4.11
C ASN A 123 22.79 16.18 -4.48
N GLY A 124 21.69 16.74 -3.97
CA GLY A 124 20.33 16.25 -4.23
C GLY A 124 19.67 15.57 -3.04
N LEU A 125 20.42 14.72 -2.35
CA LEU A 125 19.95 13.97 -1.20
C LEU A 125 19.79 14.85 0.05
N ASP A 126 18.66 14.73 0.74
CA ASP A 126 18.43 15.43 2.01
C ASP A 126 19.44 15.01 3.10
N ASP A 127 19.98 15.98 3.85
CA ASP A 127 20.93 15.79 4.96
C ASP A 127 20.38 14.80 6.03
N ALA A 128 19.05 14.57 6.12
CA ALA A 128 18.44 13.55 6.99
C ALA A 128 18.90 12.13 6.66
N TYR A 129 19.12 11.84 5.38
CA TYR A 129 19.49 10.52 4.86
C TYR A 129 21.01 10.37 4.67
N GLU A 130 21.78 11.41 5.01
CA GLU A 130 23.24 11.38 4.96
C GLU A 130 23.86 10.85 6.27
N HIS A 131 24.27 9.57 6.28
CA HIS A 131 24.90 8.97 7.46
C HIS A 131 26.25 8.31 7.19
N CYS A 132 27.36 9.06 7.28
CA CYS A 132 28.70 8.52 7.02
C CYS A 132 28.98 7.19 7.77
N PRO A 133 29.29 6.08 7.06
CA PRO A 133 29.68 6.00 5.64
C PRO A 133 28.56 5.72 4.62
N LYS A 134 27.31 5.52 5.05
CA LYS A 134 26.14 5.32 4.19
C LYS A 134 25.60 6.67 3.67
N GLN A 135 25.01 6.64 2.49
CA GLN A 135 24.24 7.73 1.89
C GLN A 135 22.94 7.09 1.39
N GLY A 136 21.82 7.77 1.60
CA GLY A 136 20.49 7.28 1.28
C GLY A 136 19.95 6.30 2.31
N LEU A 137 18.66 5.99 2.15
CA LEU A 137 17.96 4.93 2.83
C LEU A 137 18.55 3.56 2.41
N THR A 138 18.34 2.57 3.27
CA THR A 138 18.57 1.17 2.91
C THR A 138 17.19 0.54 2.88
N PRO A 139 16.61 0.31 1.68
CA PRO A 139 15.27 -0.24 1.56
C PRO A 139 15.11 -1.52 2.37
N ILE A 140 13.91 -1.69 2.91
CA ILE A 140 13.47 -2.88 3.62
C ILE A 140 12.97 -3.90 2.59
N ASP A 141 12.95 -5.15 3.02
CA ASP A 141 12.57 -6.34 2.28
C ASP A 141 11.99 -7.24 3.38
N THR A 142 10.68 -7.10 3.59
CA THR A 142 9.95 -7.57 4.77
C THR A 142 9.86 -9.10 4.79
N ASP A 143 9.40 -9.71 3.70
CA ASP A 143 9.32 -11.17 3.56
C ASP A 143 10.67 -11.84 3.21
N GLY A 144 11.67 -11.06 2.79
CA GLY A 144 13.01 -11.55 2.47
C GLY A 144 13.12 -12.29 1.13
N ASP A 145 12.20 -12.09 0.19
CA ASP A 145 12.22 -12.73 -1.12
C ASP A 145 13.25 -12.12 -2.09
N GLY A 146 13.72 -10.91 -1.76
CA GLY A 146 14.70 -10.13 -2.51
C GLY A 146 14.14 -9.01 -3.39
N VAL A 147 12.83 -8.77 -3.35
CA VAL A 147 12.12 -7.58 -3.82
C VAL A 147 11.96 -6.66 -2.60
N PRO A 148 12.61 -5.48 -2.58
CA PRO A 148 12.40 -4.51 -1.51
C PRO A 148 10.96 -3.99 -1.48
N ASP A 149 10.41 -3.72 -0.29
CA ASP A 149 9.01 -3.30 -0.05
C ASP A 149 8.51 -2.26 -1.07
N TYR A 150 9.29 -1.21 -1.35
CA TYR A 150 8.89 -0.13 -2.28
C TYR A 150 8.76 -0.53 -3.77
N LEU A 151 8.95 -1.80 -4.07
CA LEU A 151 8.83 -2.39 -5.41
C LEU A 151 7.95 -3.65 -5.39
N ASP A 152 7.36 -3.93 -4.23
CA ASP A 152 6.65 -5.15 -3.89
C ASP A 152 5.19 -4.80 -3.67
N ILE A 153 4.28 -5.49 -4.37
CA ILE A 153 2.85 -5.21 -4.23
C ILE A 153 2.17 -6.04 -3.12
N ASP A 154 2.93 -6.88 -2.42
CA ASP A 154 2.53 -7.85 -1.37
C ASP A 154 3.73 -8.07 -0.42
N SER A 155 4.11 -7.03 0.33
CA SER A 155 5.38 -6.92 1.05
C SER A 155 5.63 -7.99 2.13
N ASP A 156 4.58 -8.62 2.67
CA ASP A 156 4.65 -9.72 3.64
C ASP A 156 4.29 -11.10 3.05
N ASN A 157 3.90 -11.14 1.77
CA ASN A 157 3.66 -12.34 0.97
C ASN A 157 2.52 -13.22 1.51
N ASP A 158 1.55 -12.57 2.12
CA ASP A 158 0.33 -13.21 2.60
C ASP A 158 -0.68 -13.41 1.44
N GLY A 159 -0.55 -12.62 0.36
CA GLY A 159 -1.35 -12.69 -0.85
C GLY A 159 -2.49 -11.69 -0.92
N ILE A 160 -2.76 -10.92 0.12
CA ILE A 160 -3.48 -9.65 0.05
C ILE A 160 -2.50 -8.64 -0.60
N LEU A 161 -2.97 -7.46 -1.01
CA LEU A 161 -2.09 -6.50 -1.70
C LEU A 161 -1.90 -5.31 -0.78
N ASP A 162 -0.70 -4.72 -0.79
CA ASP A 162 -0.34 -3.58 0.05
C ASP A 162 -1.35 -2.43 -0.09
N ASN A 163 -1.84 -2.16 -1.31
CA ASN A 163 -2.87 -1.14 -1.53
C ASN A 163 -4.22 -1.42 -0.83
N VAL A 164 -4.56 -2.69 -0.65
CA VAL A 164 -5.75 -3.16 0.06
C VAL A 164 -5.49 -3.01 1.55
N GLU A 165 -4.30 -3.36 2.01
CA GLU A 165 -3.98 -3.38 3.43
C GLU A 165 -3.70 -2.03 4.04
N ALA A 166 -3.07 -1.14 3.29
CA ALA A 166 -2.77 0.23 3.69
C ALA A 166 -4.03 1.10 3.89
N GLN A 167 -5.24 0.55 3.69
CA GLN A 167 -6.49 1.29 3.72
C GLN A 167 -7.59 0.59 4.52
N ASN A 168 -8.51 1.38 5.06
CA ASN A 168 -9.73 0.84 5.66
C ASN A 168 -10.71 0.36 4.56
N SER A 169 -11.22 -0.87 4.68
CA SER A 169 -12.20 -1.48 3.76
C SER A 169 -13.40 -0.59 3.42
N SER A 170 -13.94 0.12 4.42
CA SER A 170 -15.12 1.00 4.25
C SER A 170 -14.86 2.24 3.37
N ASN A 171 -13.60 2.64 3.20
CA ASN A 171 -13.19 3.82 2.42
C ASN A 171 -12.12 3.50 1.37
N TYR A 172 -11.99 2.24 0.96
CA TYR A 172 -11.01 1.82 -0.03
C TYR A 172 -11.03 2.69 -1.29
N ILE A 173 -9.87 3.27 -1.58
CA ILE A 173 -9.59 4.09 -2.74
C ILE A 173 -8.89 3.19 -3.76
N LYS A 174 -9.61 2.85 -4.82
CA LYS A 174 -9.05 2.12 -5.96
C LYS A 174 -8.16 3.05 -6.82
N PRO A 175 -7.00 2.62 -7.34
CA PRO A 175 -6.20 3.42 -8.27
C PRO A 175 -6.99 3.85 -9.51
N CYS A 176 -6.67 5.03 -10.08
CA CYS A 176 -7.31 5.53 -11.30
C CYS A 176 -6.44 5.43 -12.57
N LEU A 177 -5.19 5.03 -12.42
CA LEU A 177 -4.12 4.94 -13.42
C LEU A 177 -3.89 6.28 -14.14
N LEU A 178 -3.96 7.36 -13.38
CA LEU A 178 -3.70 8.71 -13.88
C LEU A 178 -2.65 9.36 -12.99
N ASP A 179 -1.56 9.79 -13.61
CA ASP A 179 -0.61 10.72 -13.01
C ASP A 179 -0.65 12.03 -13.82
N ALA A 180 -1.34 13.03 -13.28
CA ALA A 180 -1.46 14.33 -13.95
C ALA A 180 -0.18 15.16 -13.87
N ASN A 181 0.66 14.91 -12.87
CA ASN A 181 1.76 15.78 -12.49
C ASN A 181 3.11 15.25 -13.02
N GLY A 182 3.23 13.95 -13.24
CA GLY A 182 4.41 13.28 -13.79
C GLY A 182 5.37 12.73 -12.74
N ASN A 183 4.93 12.50 -11.49
CA ASN A 183 5.77 12.00 -10.39
C ASN A 183 5.50 10.53 -10.04
N GLY A 184 4.69 9.81 -10.82
CA GLY A 184 4.42 8.37 -10.65
C GLY A 184 3.29 8.02 -9.67
N LEU A 185 3.09 8.81 -8.61
CA LEU A 185 1.95 8.64 -7.70
C LEU A 185 0.59 8.85 -8.38
N ASP A 186 -0.34 7.90 -8.21
CA ASP A 186 -1.70 7.99 -8.76
C ASP A 186 -2.50 9.18 -8.19
N ASP A 187 -3.20 9.90 -9.08
CA ASP A 187 -4.05 11.07 -8.80
C ASP A 187 -5.12 10.81 -7.70
N HIS A 188 -5.49 9.56 -7.41
CA HIS A 188 -6.40 9.22 -6.30
C HIS A 188 -5.73 9.24 -4.93
N TYR A 189 -4.43 8.97 -4.86
CA TYR A 189 -3.61 9.04 -3.65
C TYR A 189 -3.00 10.43 -3.46
N GLU A 190 -3.10 11.28 -4.49
CA GLU A 190 -2.78 12.69 -4.38
C GLU A 190 -3.84 13.50 -3.59
N ASN A 191 -3.43 14.01 -2.44
CA ASN A 191 -3.86 15.35 -2.04
C ASN A 191 -3.04 16.40 -2.82
N TYR A 192 -3.47 17.67 -2.88
CA TYR A 192 -2.76 18.78 -3.57
C TYR A 192 -1.25 18.96 -3.22
N SER A 193 -0.71 18.12 -2.33
CA SER A 193 0.65 18.04 -1.83
C SER A 193 1.38 16.70 -2.10
N GLY A 194 0.80 15.74 -2.84
CA GLY A 194 1.42 14.43 -3.15
C GLY A 194 1.76 13.65 -1.89
N SER A 195 0.76 13.17 -1.15
CA SER A 195 0.95 12.71 0.24
C SER A 195 0.70 11.22 0.47
N GLY A 196 0.54 10.43 -0.58
CA GLY A 196 0.30 8.99 -0.52
C GLY A 196 -0.87 8.57 0.38
N LEU A 197 -0.98 7.27 0.57
CA LEU A 197 -1.76 6.64 1.62
C LEU A 197 -1.08 6.85 2.97
N THR A 198 -1.87 6.74 4.04
CA THR A 198 -1.34 6.56 5.40
C THR A 198 -1.69 5.14 5.77
N PRO A 199 -0.70 4.22 5.78
CA PRO A 199 -0.95 2.81 6.06
C PRO A 199 -1.72 2.60 7.36
N VAL A 200 -2.60 1.60 7.36
CA VAL A 200 -3.29 1.12 8.55
C VAL A 200 -2.31 0.28 9.37
N ASP A 201 -2.52 0.28 10.68
CA ASP A 201 -1.79 -0.45 11.72
C ASP A 201 -2.91 -0.83 12.69
N THR A 202 -3.50 -2.00 12.45
CA THR A 202 -4.79 -2.45 12.99
C THR A 202 -4.67 -2.65 14.50
N ASP A 203 -3.70 -3.44 14.94
CA ASP A 203 -3.47 -3.76 16.35
C ASP A 203 -2.66 -2.68 17.11
N GLY A 204 -2.00 -1.75 16.38
CA GLY A 204 -1.26 -0.63 16.94
C GLY A 204 0.16 -0.96 17.42
N ASP A 205 0.74 -2.06 16.97
CA ASP A 205 2.07 -2.50 17.40
C ASP A 205 3.24 -1.74 16.71
N LYS A 206 2.93 -0.99 15.64
CA LYS A 206 3.84 -0.24 14.73
C LYS A 206 4.43 -1.07 13.59
N VAL A 207 3.86 -2.21 13.27
CA VAL A 207 3.98 -2.92 12.00
C VAL A 207 2.68 -2.61 11.24
N PRO A 208 2.74 -1.85 10.14
CA PRO A 208 1.53 -1.60 9.36
C PRO A 208 1.04 -2.88 8.70
N ASP A 209 -0.28 -3.01 8.52
CA ASP A 209 -0.95 -4.22 8.04
C ASP A 209 -0.40 -4.81 6.73
N TYR A 210 0.20 -4.00 5.85
CA TYR A 210 0.80 -4.51 4.59
C TYR A 210 2.18 -5.16 4.78
N ARG A 211 2.66 -5.21 6.03
CA ARG A 211 3.93 -5.80 6.44
C ARG A 211 3.74 -6.76 7.61
N ASP A 212 2.50 -7.12 7.88
CA ASP A 212 2.08 -7.87 9.06
C ASP A 212 1.34 -9.11 8.58
N ILE A 213 1.78 -10.30 8.99
CA ILE A 213 1.17 -11.55 8.52
C ILE A 213 -0.02 -12.00 9.39
N ASP A 214 -0.33 -11.26 10.46
CA ASP A 214 -1.35 -11.50 11.49
C ASP A 214 -1.84 -10.13 11.99
N SER A 215 -2.52 -9.36 11.14
CA SER A 215 -2.80 -7.92 11.33
C SER A 215 -3.57 -7.56 12.61
N ASP A 216 -4.31 -8.49 13.20
CA ASP A 216 -5.03 -8.32 14.47
C ASP A 216 -4.43 -9.12 15.64
N ASN A 217 -3.32 -9.83 15.41
CA ASN A 217 -2.54 -10.60 16.38
C ASN A 217 -3.32 -11.70 17.10
N ASP A 218 -4.38 -12.22 16.49
CA ASP A 218 -5.17 -13.30 17.05
C ASP A 218 -4.44 -14.66 16.94
N GLY A 219 -3.50 -14.80 16.00
CA GLY A 219 -2.69 -15.99 15.78
C GLY A 219 -3.13 -16.85 14.60
N ILE A 220 -4.25 -16.53 13.96
CA ILE A 220 -4.60 -16.98 12.61
C ILE A 220 -3.85 -16.04 11.65
N LEU A 221 -3.39 -16.55 10.51
CA LEU A 221 -2.67 -15.70 9.54
C LEU A 221 -3.66 -15.03 8.59
N ASP A 222 -3.36 -13.82 8.16
CA ASP A 222 -4.18 -13.02 7.24
C ASP A 222 -4.53 -13.82 5.96
N ASN A 223 -3.55 -14.55 5.42
CA ASN A 223 -3.75 -15.41 4.25
C ASN A 223 -4.75 -16.56 4.46
N VAL A 224 -4.91 -17.03 5.70
CA VAL A 224 -5.86 -18.08 6.07
C VAL A 224 -7.26 -17.48 6.11
N GLU A 225 -7.42 -16.30 6.67
CA GLU A 225 -8.69 -15.62 6.90
C GLU A 225 -9.25 -14.98 5.63
N ALA A 226 -8.39 -14.46 4.77
CA ALA A 226 -8.75 -14.00 3.44
C ALA A 226 -9.33 -15.13 2.55
N GLN A 227 -9.25 -16.40 2.96
CA GLN A 227 -9.62 -17.55 2.16
C GLN A 227 -10.65 -18.47 2.82
N SER A 228 -11.50 -19.09 2.00
CA SER A 228 -12.35 -20.18 2.48
C SER A 228 -11.57 -21.50 2.52
N PRO A 229 -11.72 -22.37 3.54
CA PRO A 229 -10.95 -23.61 3.66
C PRO A 229 -11.06 -24.55 2.45
N SER A 230 -12.21 -24.52 1.77
CA SER A 230 -12.44 -25.34 0.57
C SER A 230 -11.67 -24.89 -0.68
N SER A 231 -11.14 -23.66 -0.67
CA SER A 231 -10.38 -23.03 -1.74
C SER A 231 -9.02 -22.49 -1.29
N TYR A 232 -8.60 -22.79 -0.05
CA TYR A 232 -7.33 -22.36 0.51
C TYR A 232 -6.16 -22.76 -0.39
N THR A 233 -5.34 -21.76 -0.71
CA THR A 233 -4.13 -21.89 -1.50
C THR A 233 -2.98 -21.33 -0.65
N PRO A 234 -2.02 -22.17 -0.24
CA PRO A 234 -0.84 -21.69 0.49
C PRO A 234 0.15 -21.04 -0.48
N VAL A 235 0.96 -20.11 0.02
CA VAL A 235 2.15 -19.57 -0.65
C VAL A 235 3.04 -20.68 -1.23
N CYS A 236 3.62 -20.45 -2.41
CA CYS A 236 4.46 -21.44 -3.10
C CYS A 236 5.93 -21.04 -3.28
N GLY A 237 6.26 -19.78 -2.99
CA GLY A 237 7.56 -19.15 -3.13
C GLY A 237 7.99 -19.01 -4.59
N ILE A 238 7.04 -18.77 -5.50
CA ILE A 238 7.32 -18.54 -6.91
C ILE A 238 6.65 -17.24 -7.33
N ASP A 239 7.48 -16.23 -7.55
CA ASP A 239 7.13 -15.04 -8.33
C ASP A 239 7.83 -15.14 -9.70
N SER A 240 7.05 -15.28 -10.76
CA SER A 240 7.58 -15.47 -12.12
C SER A 240 7.97 -14.16 -12.82
N ASP A 241 7.40 -13.03 -12.43
CA ASP A 241 7.58 -11.74 -13.11
C ASP A 241 8.30 -10.68 -12.29
N GLY A 242 8.48 -10.88 -10.98
CA GLY A 242 9.33 -10.07 -10.13
C GLY A 242 8.60 -8.89 -9.51
N ASN A 243 7.29 -8.99 -9.28
CA ASN A 243 6.48 -7.96 -8.63
C ASN A 243 6.19 -8.25 -7.15
N GLY A 244 6.78 -9.31 -6.58
CA GLY A 244 6.68 -9.67 -5.17
C GLY A 244 5.48 -10.55 -4.80
N LEU A 245 4.35 -10.39 -5.49
CA LEU A 245 3.17 -11.26 -5.32
C LEU A 245 3.42 -12.71 -5.80
N ASP A 246 3.07 -13.70 -4.98
CA ASP A 246 3.20 -15.12 -5.35
C ASP A 246 2.25 -15.56 -6.49
N ASP A 247 2.77 -16.31 -7.47
CA ASP A 247 2.06 -16.85 -8.63
C ASP A 247 0.78 -17.64 -8.26
N HIS A 248 0.64 -18.16 -7.03
CA HIS A 248 -0.56 -18.84 -6.55
C HIS A 248 -1.76 -17.90 -6.34
N TYR A 249 -1.50 -16.64 -6.04
CA TYR A 249 -2.52 -15.60 -5.86
C TYR A 249 -2.87 -14.90 -7.18
N GLU A 250 -2.23 -15.32 -8.27
CA GLU A 250 -2.46 -14.80 -9.62
C GLU A 250 -3.08 -15.83 -10.56
N ASN A 251 -4.04 -15.40 -11.37
CA ASN A 251 -4.55 -16.23 -12.47
C ASN A 251 -3.56 -16.25 -13.65
N THR A 252 -2.78 -15.18 -13.80
CA THR A 252 -1.74 -15.02 -14.83
C THR A 252 -0.59 -14.23 -14.22
N PRO A 253 0.66 -14.75 -14.24
CA PRO A 253 1.80 -14.00 -13.70
C PRO A 253 1.87 -12.56 -14.22
N GLY A 254 1.93 -11.59 -13.30
CA GLY A 254 1.97 -10.15 -13.54
C GLY A 254 0.63 -9.49 -13.80
N SER A 255 -0.40 -9.98 -13.13
CA SER A 255 -1.75 -9.41 -13.14
C SER A 255 -2.08 -8.63 -11.88
N GLY A 256 -1.37 -8.86 -10.77
CA GLY A 256 -1.53 -8.14 -9.51
C GLY A 256 -2.95 -8.25 -8.96
N GLU A 257 -3.47 -9.47 -8.92
CA GLU A 257 -4.88 -9.70 -8.59
C GLU A 257 -5.11 -9.92 -7.10
N GLY A 258 -4.17 -10.60 -6.45
CA GLY A 258 -4.20 -10.93 -5.02
C GLY A 258 -5.43 -11.71 -4.57
N LEU A 259 -5.52 -11.87 -3.26
CA LEU A 259 -6.68 -12.33 -2.54
C LEU A 259 -7.70 -11.20 -2.43
N THR A 260 -8.97 -11.58 -2.28
CA THR A 260 -10.02 -10.63 -1.91
C THR A 260 -10.40 -10.97 -0.48
N PRO A 261 -10.08 -10.11 0.50
CA PRO A 261 -10.35 -10.39 1.90
C PRO A 261 -11.81 -10.75 2.17
N LYS A 262 -11.99 -11.64 3.15
CA LYS A 262 -13.30 -12.02 3.66
C LYS A 262 -13.76 -11.03 4.72
N ASN A 263 -15.07 -11.04 4.93
CA ASN A 263 -15.73 -10.29 5.98
C ASN A 263 -17.02 -11.10 6.23
N THR A 264 -17.03 -11.86 7.31
CA THR A 264 -18.00 -12.92 7.62
C THR A 264 -19.30 -12.33 8.17
N ASP A 265 -19.19 -11.35 9.05
CA ASP A 265 -20.31 -10.72 9.74
C ASP A 265 -20.91 -9.47 9.03
N THR A 266 -20.23 -8.98 7.99
CA THR A 266 -20.55 -7.80 7.15
C THR A 266 -20.38 -6.43 7.78
N ASP A 267 -19.54 -6.31 8.80
CA ASP A 267 -19.22 -5.05 9.49
C ASP A 267 -18.21 -4.16 8.70
N THR A 268 -17.37 -3.40 9.39
CA THR A 268 -16.30 -2.60 8.77
C THR A 268 -14.95 -3.30 8.67
N ASN A 269 -14.67 -4.30 9.51
CA ASN A 269 -13.38 -4.97 9.61
C ASN A 269 -13.41 -6.29 8.82
N PRO A 270 -12.56 -6.49 7.81
CA PRO A 270 -12.43 -7.81 7.19
C PRO A 270 -11.91 -8.83 8.21
N ASP A 271 -12.13 -10.13 7.96
CA ASP A 271 -11.85 -11.21 8.92
C ASP A 271 -10.41 -11.10 9.49
N PHE A 272 -9.39 -10.86 8.65
CA PHE A 272 -7.99 -10.70 9.06
C PHE A 272 -7.66 -9.46 9.94
N ARG A 273 -8.67 -8.72 10.39
CA ARG A 273 -8.55 -7.50 11.21
C ARG A 273 -9.59 -7.45 12.31
N ASP A 274 -10.21 -8.57 12.59
CA ASP A 274 -11.38 -8.70 13.42
C ASP A 274 -11.18 -9.89 14.34
N ILE A 275 -10.99 -9.63 15.62
CA ILE A 275 -10.72 -10.69 16.59
C ILE A 275 -11.96 -11.55 16.93
N ASP A 276 -13.14 -11.24 16.38
CA ASP A 276 -14.42 -11.96 16.54
C ASP A 276 -15.17 -11.95 15.18
N ALA A 277 -14.61 -12.61 14.17
CA ALA A 277 -14.98 -12.45 12.76
C ALA A 277 -16.44 -12.79 12.42
N ASP A 278 -17.14 -13.59 13.22
CA ASP A 278 -18.58 -13.83 13.07
C ASP A 278 -19.48 -13.15 14.11
N ASN A 279 -18.88 -12.34 14.99
CA ASN A 279 -19.51 -11.43 15.92
C ASN A 279 -20.42 -12.15 16.93
N ASP A 280 -19.90 -13.28 17.38
CA ASP A 280 -20.50 -14.26 18.25
C ASP A 280 -20.25 -13.93 19.73
N GLY A 281 -19.14 -13.25 20.01
CA GLY A 281 -18.69 -12.88 21.34
C GLY A 281 -17.73 -13.89 21.96
N ILE A 282 -17.00 -14.62 21.13
CA ILE A 282 -15.87 -15.46 21.50
C ILE A 282 -14.71 -15.09 20.56
N PRO A 283 -13.52 -14.75 21.07
CA PRO A 283 -12.42 -14.38 20.19
C PRO A 283 -11.94 -15.53 19.29
N ASP A 284 -11.55 -15.19 18.06
CA ASP A 284 -11.17 -16.11 16.99
C ASP A 284 -10.04 -17.06 17.40
N ASN A 285 -9.05 -16.56 18.15
CA ASN A 285 -7.96 -17.39 18.67
C ASN A 285 -8.40 -18.50 19.62
N VAL A 286 -9.55 -18.32 20.29
CA VAL A 286 -10.14 -19.29 21.21
C VAL A 286 -10.84 -20.36 20.40
N GLU A 287 -11.57 -19.96 19.38
CA GLU A 287 -12.36 -20.83 18.50
C GLU A 287 -11.50 -21.62 17.51
N ALA A 288 -10.41 -21.03 17.04
CA ALA A 288 -9.42 -21.68 16.21
C ALA A 288 -8.75 -22.90 16.89
N GLN A 289 -8.97 -23.10 18.20
CA GLN A 289 -8.31 -24.13 19.00
C GLN A 289 -9.29 -25.05 19.74
N THR A 290 -8.90 -26.32 19.90
CA THR A 290 -9.67 -27.23 20.77
C THR A 290 -9.49 -26.88 22.25
N THR A 291 -10.52 -27.03 23.08
CA THR A 291 -10.42 -26.78 24.54
C THR A 291 -9.30 -27.56 25.25
N ASP A 292 -9.05 -28.81 24.84
CA ASP A 292 -7.98 -29.65 25.41
C ASP A 292 -6.57 -29.23 24.95
N GLY A 293 -6.49 -28.53 23.82
CA GLY A 293 -5.27 -28.16 23.11
C GLY A 293 -4.93 -26.67 23.15
N TYR A 294 -5.79 -25.82 23.72
CA TYR A 294 -5.64 -24.37 23.76
C TYR A 294 -4.25 -23.94 24.28
N ILE A 295 -3.63 -23.07 23.50
CA ILE A 295 -2.39 -22.38 23.78
C ILE A 295 -2.77 -20.91 23.86
N ALA A 296 -2.54 -20.31 25.03
CA ALA A 296 -2.69 -18.87 25.19
C ALA A 296 -1.51 -18.15 24.49
N PRO A 297 -1.74 -16.99 23.89
CA PRO A 297 -0.68 -16.14 23.35
C PRO A 297 0.26 -15.73 24.48
N SER A 298 1.53 -15.51 24.12
CA SER A 298 2.59 -15.19 25.07
C SER A 298 2.71 -13.68 25.35
N GLY A 299 2.11 -12.85 24.48
CA GLY A 299 2.27 -11.40 24.42
C GLY A 299 3.67 -10.98 23.97
N ASN A 300 4.37 -11.84 23.22
CA ASN A 300 5.68 -11.52 22.66
C ASN A 300 5.69 -11.92 21.20
N ASP A 301 6.17 -10.99 20.39
CA ASP A 301 6.60 -11.22 19.02
C ASP A 301 8.09 -10.83 18.95
N SER A 302 8.92 -11.81 18.62
CA SER A 302 10.37 -11.65 18.55
C SER A 302 10.86 -11.07 17.22
N ASP A 303 10.06 -11.21 16.17
CA ASP A 303 10.37 -11.00 14.75
C ASP A 303 9.86 -9.64 14.30
N MET A 304 8.77 -9.16 14.93
CA MET A 304 7.98 -8.02 14.49
C MET A 304 7.26 -8.31 13.18
N ASP A 305 6.65 -9.50 13.09
CA ASP A 305 5.79 -9.94 11.98
C ASP A 305 4.33 -10.16 12.43
N GLY A 306 3.95 -9.66 13.61
CA GLY A 306 2.62 -9.76 14.19
C GLY A 306 2.42 -11.08 14.96
N LEU A 307 2.72 -12.19 14.31
CA LEU A 307 2.45 -13.52 14.86
C LEU A 307 3.12 -13.78 16.22
N ASP A 308 2.32 -14.07 17.26
CA ASP A 308 2.86 -14.34 18.60
C ASP A 308 3.84 -15.54 18.62
N ASP A 309 4.92 -15.42 19.40
CA ASP A 309 5.95 -16.45 19.67
C ASP A 309 5.34 -17.83 20.05
N ALA A 310 4.11 -17.86 20.58
CA ALA A 310 3.38 -19.07 20.93
C ALA A 310 2.90 -19.88 19.71
N TYR A 311 2.67 -19.21 18.57
CA TYR A 311 2.02 -19.75 17.36
C TYR A 311 2.99 -19.93 16.18
N GLU A 312 4.17 -19.32 16.28
CA GLU A 312 5.30 -19.44 15.36
C GLU A 312 5.69 -20.86 14.90
N GLY A 313 5.63 -21.83 15.80
CA GLY A 313 5.89 -23.23 15.48
C GLY A 313 7.31 -23.50 14.97
N SER A 314 7.49 -23.62 13.64
CA SER A 314 8.80 -23.79 12.99
C SER A 314 9.19 -22.62 12.06
N GLY A 315 8.46 -21.52 12.14
CA GLY A 315 8.52 -20.33 11.30
C GLY A 315 7.13 -20.07 10.72
N ASN A 316 6.50 -18.99 11.17
CA ASN A 316 5.29 -18.34 10.66
C ASN A 316 4.18 -19.35 10.39
N GLN A 317 3.97 -20.27 11.35
CA GLN A 317 3.04 -21.39 11.15
C GLN A 317 1.58 -21.00 11.35
N GLY A 318 1.33 -20.07 12.28
CA GLY A 318 0.00 -19.71 12.74
C GLY A 318 -0.75 -20.84 13.44
N LEU A 319 -1.95 -20.51 13.90
CA LEU A 319 -2.98 -21.46 14.27
C LEU A 319 -3.51 -22.17 13.01
N THR A 320 -3.93 -23.41 13.18
CA THR A 320 -4.70 -24.11 12.16
C THR A 320 -6.12 -24.18 12.67
N PRO A 321 -7.04 -23.34 12.15
CA PRO A 321 -8.39 -23.26 12.67
C PRO A 321 -9.07 -24.63 12.75
N VAL A 322 -9.68 -24.89 13.90
CA VAL A 322 -10.49 -26.08 14.11
C VAL A 322 -11.80 -25.93 13.35
N ASN A 323 -12.32 -27.06 12.88
CA ASN A 323 -13.70 -27.20 12.48
C ASN A 323 -14.26 -28.39 13.27
N THR A 324 -15.08 -28.12 14.28
CA THR A 324 -15.49 -29.07 15.30
C THR A 324 -16.45 -30.12 14.75
N ASP A 325 -17.37 -29.74 13.86
CA ASP A 325 -18.38 -30.65 13.30
C ASP A 325 -17.94 -31.37 11.99
N GLY A 326 -16.98 -30.80 11.29
CA GLY A 326 -16.40 -31.20 10.01
C GLY A 326 -17.27 -30.97 8.76
N THR A 327 -18.26 -30.06 8.76
CA THR A 327 -19.26 -29.96 7.67
C THR A 327 -19.36 -28.62 6.93
N ASP A 328 -19.00 -27.50 7.53
CA ASP A 328 -19.11 -26.11 7.02
C ASP A 328 -17.81 -25.30 7.15
N THR A 329 -17.82 -24.20 7.90
CA THR A 329 -16.72 -23.24 8.05
C THR A 329 -15.91 -23.56 9.31
N PRO A 330 -14.68 -23.05 9.46
CA PRO A 330 -13.96 -23.20 10.72
C PRO A 330 -14.71 -22.49 11.85
N ASP A 331 -14.43 -22.92 13.08
CA ASP A 331 -15.18 -22.53 14.28
C ASP A 331 -15.24 -20.99 14.43
N TYR A 332 -14.12 -20.27 14.25
CA TYR A 332 -14.04 -18.79 14.30
C TYR A 332 -14.90 -18.01 13.28
N THR A 333 -15.59 -18.71 12.38
CA THR A 333 -16.51 -18.09 11.40
C THR A 333 -17.87 -18.81 11.36
N ASP A 334 -18.15 -19.67 12.34
CA ASP A 334 -19.35 -20.48 12.42
C ASP A 334 -20.08 -20.35 13.75
N LEU A 335 -21.12 -19.52 13.78
CA LEU A 335 -22.09 -19.32 14.88
C LEU A 335 -22.68 -20.56 15.62
N ASP A 336 -22.41 -21.80 15.21
CA ASP A 336 -22.82 -23.08 15.84
C ASP A 336 -21.77 -24.17 15.51
N SER A 337 -20.54 -23.99 15.98
CA SER A 337 -19.33 -24.78 15.69
C SER A 337 -19.48 -26.30 15.80
N ASP A 338 -20.35 -26.79 16.70
CA ASP A 338 -20.61 -28.23 16.88
C ASP A 338 -21.91 -28.72 16.23
N ASN A 339 -22.66 -27.80 15.63
CA ASN A 339 -23.90 -27.99 14.90
C ASN A 339 -24.98 -28.72 15.72
N ASP A 340 -25.00 -28.52 17.05
CA ASP A 340 -25.98 -29.10 17.96
C ASP A 340 -27.27 -28.27 18.13
N SER A 341 -27.33 -27.11 17.46
CA SER A 341 -28.40 -26.10 17.51
C SER A 341 -28.40 -25.20 18.74
N VAL A 342 -27.30 -25.15 19.48
CA VAL A 342 -27.02 -24.14 20.51
C VAL A 342 -25.93 -23.22 19.95
N PRO A 343 -26.23 -21.93 19.68
CA PRO A 343 -25.23 -21.01 19.16
C PRO A 343 -24.03 -20.84 20.09
N ASP A 344 -22.85 -20.58 19.54
CA ASP A 344 -21.59 -20.56 20.28
C ASP A 344 -21.55 -19.49 21.35
N ASN A 345 -22.07 -18.30 21.08
CA ASN A 345 -22.35 -17.29 22.09
C ASN A 345 -23.08 -17.83 23.34
N ASN A 346 -24.08 -18.71 23.16
CA ASN A 346 -24.74 -19.31 24.32
C ASN A 346 -23.84 -20.32 25.05
N GLU A 347 -22.98 -21.05 24.33
CA GLU A 347 -22.08 -22.03 24.91
C GLU A 347 -20.91 -21.37 25.66
N GLY A 348 -20.33 -20.32 25.08
CA GLY A 348 -19.28 -19.51 25.67
C GLY A 348 -19.76 -18.66 26.84
N ASN A 349 -20.97 -18.09 26.72
CA ASN A 349 -21.41 -17.00 27.62
C ASN A 349 -22.55 -17.35 28.59
N ASP A 350 -23.11 -18.58 28.62
CA ASP A 350 -24.08 -19.04 29.65
C ASP A 350 -23.42 -19.79 30.81
N PHE A 351 -22.73 -19.07 31.69
CA PHE A 351 -22.02 -19.65 32.84
C PHE A 351 -22.93 -20.37 33.85
N ASN A 352 -24.22 -20.03 33.85
CA ASN A 352 -25.20 -20.54 34.81
C ASN A 352 -26.06 -21.70 34.27
N PHE A 353 -25.95 -21.99 32.97
CA PHE A 353 -26.63 -23.04 32.21
C PHE A 353 -28.17 -22.94 32.26
N ASP A 354 -28.72 -21.72 32.20
CA ASP A 354 -30.19 -21.50 32.13
C ASP A 354 -30.75 -21.28 30.72
N GLY A 355 -29.88 -21.35 29.71
CA GLY A 355 -30.16 -21.18 28.29
C GLY A 355 -30.25 -19.72 27.87
N ILE A 356 -29.66 -18.80 28.63
CA ILE A 356 -29.58 -17.38 28.33
C ILE A 356 -28.13 -16.93 28.62
N PRO A 357 -27.44 -16.32 27.65
CA PRO A 357 -26.12 -15.72 27.88
C PRO A 357 -26.13 -14.76 29.08
N ASP A 358 -25.11 -14.86 29.92
CA ASP A 358 -24.85 -13.97 31.06
C ASP A 358 -24.22 -12.64 30.59
N GLN A 359 -23.45 -12.68 29.49
CA GLN A 359 -23.00 -11.50 28.72
C GLN A 359 -24.03 -11.13 27.64
N THR A 360 -23.93 -9.93 27.08
CA THR A 360 -24.94 -9.44 26.14
C THR A 360 -24.35 -8.43 25.17
N TYR A 361 -24.44 -8.73 23.88
CA TYR A 361 -24.17 -7.80 22.78
C TYR A 361 -24.80 -6.42 23.00
N THR A 362 -23.96 -5.39 22.98
CA THR A 362 -24.32 -4.00 23.23
C THR A 362 -24.51 -3.20 21.94
N GLY A 363 -23.91 -3.66 20.84
CA GLY A 363 -23.77 -2.94 19.57
C GLY A 363 -22.78 -1.78 19.66
N VAL A 364 -21.82 -1.88 20.57
CA VAL A 364 -20.75 -0.91 20.80
C VAL A 364 -19.47 -1.71 20.97
N ASP A 365 -18.49 -1.32 20.17
CA ASP A 365 -17.10 -1.72 20.25
C ASP A 365 -16.34 -0.40 20.40
N THR A 366 -15.62 -0.24 21.51
CA THR A 366 -15.13 1.06 21.98
C THR A 366 -13.70 1.32 21.53
N ASP A 367 -12.84 0.32 21.51
CA ASP A 367 -11.47 0.37 20.98
C ASP A 367 -11.36 -0.05 19.51
N GLY A 368 -12.33 -0.75 18.96
CA GLY A 368 -12.41 -1.05 17.54
C GLY A 368 -11.74 -2.36 17.14
N ASP A 369 -11.56 -3.30 18.08
CA ASP A 369 -10.84 -4.55 17.85
C ASP A 369 -11.69 -5.66 17.20
N GLY A 370 -13.00 -5.43 17.08
CA GLY A 370 -13.95 -6.40 16.52
C GLY A 370 -14.83 -7.07 17.58
N LEU A 371 -14.38 -7.13 18.84
CA LEU A 371 -15.13 -7.69 19.94
C LEU A 371 -16.07 -6.66 20.58
N ASP A 372 -17.34 -7.01 20.79
CA ASP A 372 -18.30 -6.09 21.40
C ASP A 372 -18.03 -5.87 22.91
N ASP A 373 -18.17 -4.62 23.39
CA ASP A 373 -18.05 -4.18 24.81
C ASP A 373 -18.81 -5.10 25.81
N GLY A 374 -19.82 -5.83 25.33
CA GLY A 374 -20.64 -6.76 26.08
C GLY A 374 -19.98 -8.08 26.44
N TYR A 375 -18.96 -8.48 25.67
CA TYR A 375 -18.16 -9.70 25.84
C TYR A 375 -16.79 -9.42 26.45
N GLU A 376 -16.31 -8.19 26.29
CA GLU A 376 -15.09 -7.73 26.92
C GLU A 376 -15.05 -7.84 28.45
N GLY A 377 -13.82 -7.83 28.96
CA GLY A 377 -13.46 -8.04 30.35
C GLY A 377 -13.89 -6.90 31.27
N SER A 378 -12.93 -6.12 31.77
CA SER A 378 -13.22 -5.05 32.74
C SER A 378 -12.84 -3.65 32.28
N ASP A 379 -12.11 -3.55 31.17
CA ASP A 379 -11.62 -2.33 30.57
C ASP A 379 -11.90 -2.36 29.07
N VAL A 380 -13.11 -1.93 28.67
CA VAL A 380 -13.63 -1.92 27.28
C VAL A 380 -12.87 -0.99 26.30
N ASN A 381 -11.60 -0.75 26.54
CA ASN A 381 -10.77 0.17 25.78
C ASN A 381 -9.29 -0.20 26.05
N ASP A 382 -8.96 -1.49 26.10
CA ASP A 382 -7.59 -1.95 26.30
C ASP A 382 -6.84 -2.23 24.99
N GLY A 383 -7.51 -2.06 23.84
CA GLY A 383 -6.94 -2.21 22.50
C GLY A 383 -7.27 -3.60 21.96
N PHE A 384 -6.49 -4.10 21.00
CA PHE A 384 -6.63 -5.47 20.54
C PHE A 384 -6.12 -6.43 21.64
N ASP A 385 -7.00 -6.88 22.54
CA ASP A 385 -6.71 -7.97 23.48
C ASP A 385 -7.44 -9.24 23.06
N VAL A 386 -6.72 -10.07 22.31
CA VAL A 386 -7.19 -11.35 21.78
C VAL A 386 -7.53 -12.40 22.87
N ASN A 387 -7.53 -12.07 24.17
CA ASN A 387 -7.80 -13.02 25.27
C ASN A 387 -8.99 -12.66 26.16
N ASP A 388 -9.84 -11.73 25.73
CA ASP A 388 -10.79 -11.10 26.64
C ASP A 388 -11.91 -12.00 27.22
#